data_AF-A0A8C8U1Q0-F1
#
_entry.id   AF-A0A8C8U1Q0-F1
#
_cell.length_a   1.000
_cell.length_b   1.000
_cell.length_c   1.000
_cell.angle_alpha   90.00
_cell.angle_beta   90.00
_cell.angle_gamma   90.00
#
_symmetry.space_group_name_H-M   'P 1'
#
loop_
_entity.id
_entity.type
_entity.pdbx_description
1 polymer ?
#
loop_
_entity_poly.entity_id
_entity_poly.type
_entity_poly.pdbx_seq_one_letter_code
_entity_poly.pdbx_strand_id
1 'polypeptide(L)'
;MELGPHSRPAEPGRCVSGSPSAGSAFPASRVSAAGAEPGSRPTAVAAVLPAGGCGERMGVRTPKQFCRVLERPLISYTLQALERVCWIKDIVVAVTGENMEAMRNIIQRYGHKRISLAEAGATRHRSIFSGLKALAEDQPDCKLTKPEVVIIHDAVRPFVEEDVLLRVVMAAKEHGAAGAIRPLVSTVISPAADGCLDHALDRAKHRASEMPQAFLFDVIYEAYQQCSDYDLEFGTECLQLALKYCHTKAKLVEGPPELWKVTYKQDLYAAESLIKEKISQEICVVVKTKDEESVGHLLKEVLKNELNCATITSTALDHSGGDIQNFLTDQCCSFIWVTVLSSDFQETRKFLTALEESSLPLLYPVVVVLVHCLDFTLVPPAQKMESLMWIRGLAKEVKKRNVLLSGLLINYSQDLYYGS
;
A
#
# COMPACT_ATOMS: atom_id res chain seq x y z
N MET A 1 -39.39 -51.40 -10.39
CA MET A 1 -40.32 -50.48 -11.09
C MET A 1 -41.30 -49.95 -10.06
N GLU A 2 -40.96 -48.84 -9.42
CA GLU A 2 -41.93 -47.95 -8.75
C GLU A 2 -41.37 -46.53 -8.91
N LEU A 3 -42.15 -45.67 -9.57
CA LEU A 3 -41.78 -44.28 -9.89
C LEU A 3 -42.29 -43.37 -8.78
N GLY A 4 -41.36 -42.74 -8.05
CA GLY A 4 -41.63 -41.63 -7.12
C GLY A 4 -41.85 -40.29 -7.85
N PRO A 5 -42.40 -39.28 -7.18
CA PRO A 5 -43.09 -38.17 -7.82
C PRO A 5 -42.13 -37.17 -8.50
N HIS A 6 -42.53 -36.72 -9.68
CA HIS A 6 -41.88 -35.70 -10.49
C HIS A 6 -41.73 -34.37 -9.73
N SER A 7 -40.49 -33.99 -9.42
CA SER A 7 -40.11 -32.63 -9.03
C SER A 7 -40.14 -31.72 -10.26
N ARG A 8 -40.99 -30.69 -10.22
CA ARG A 8 -41.06 -29.65 -11.25
C ARG A 8 -39.81 -28.77 -11.21
N PRO A 9 -39.28 -28.31 -12.37
CA PRO A 9 -38.21 -27.33 -12.40
C PRO A 9 -38.67 -25.97 -11.84
N ALA A 10 -37.78 -25.28 -11.12
CA ALA A 10 -38.03 -23.96 -10.56
C ALA A 10 -38.26 -22.93 -11.67
N GLU A 11 -39.36 -22.17 -11.55
CA GLU A 11 -39.67 -21.06 -12.46
C GLU A 11 -38.68 -19.90 -12.26
N PRO A 12 -38.19 -19.25 -13.33
CA PRO A 12 -37.39 -18.04 -13.22
C PRO A 12 -38.24 -16.90 -12.64
N GLY A 13 -37.73 -16.26 -11.59
CA GLY A 13 -38.37 -15.13 -10.93
C GLY A 13 -38.66 -13.96 -11.89
N ARG A 14 -39.79 -13.28 -11.69
CA ARG A 14 -40.28 -12.17 -12.52
C ARG A 14 -39.23 -11.07 -12.72
N CYS A 15 -38.97 -10.73 -13.98
CA CYS A 15 -38.41 -9.43 -14.35
C CYS A 15 -39.41 -8.33 -13.98
N VAL A 16 -39.05 -7.47 -13.03
CA VAL A 16 -39.78 -6.23 -12.76
C VAL A 16 -39.20 -5.16 -13.66
N SER A 17 -39.88 -4.89 -14.77
CA SER A 17 -39.66 -3.70 -15.60
C SER A 17 -40.28 -2.48 -14.90
N GLY A 18 -39.47 -1.75 -14.14
CA GLY A 18 -39.80 -0.43 -13.61
C GLY A 18 -39.03 0.66 -14.36
N SER A 19 -39.75 1.55 -15.03
CA SER A 19 -39.25 2.79 -15.66
C SER A 19 -38.65 3.77 -14.63
N PRO A 20 -37.74 4.66 -15.04
CA PRO A 20 -36.86 5.39 -14.13
C PRO A 20 -37.59 6.55 -13.44
N SER A 21 -37.87 6.41 -12.15
CA SER A 21 -38.30 7.53 -11.30
C SER A 21 -37.09 8.06 -10.52
N ALA A 22 -36.72 9.31 -10.83
CA ALA A 22 -35.98 10.28 -10.02
C ALA A 22 -35.04 9.73 -8.93
N GLY A 23 -33.74 9.78 -9.21
CA GLY A 23 -32.70 9.52 -8.23
C GLY A 23 -32.81 10.46 -7.03
N SER A 24 -33.20 9.90 -5.89
CA SER A 24 -32.86 10.47 -4.60
C SER A 24 -31.39 10.14 -4.34
N ALA A 25 -30.52 11.10 -4.63
CA ALA A 25 -29.15 11.10 -4.14
C ALA A 25 -29.18 10.88 -2.62
N PHE A 26 -28.62 9.77 -2.16
CA PHE A 26 -28.34 9.59 -0.74
C PHE A 26 -27.38 10.70 -0.34
N PRO A 27 -27.71 11.54 0.66
CA PRO A 27 -26.76 12.52 1.13
C PRO A 27 -25.60 11.74 1.75
N ALA A 28 -24.40 11.97 1.23
CA ALA A 28 -23.17 11.72 1.98
C ALA A 28 -23.25 12.58 3.24
N SER A 29 -23.85 12.03 4.30
CA SER A 29 -23.80 12.63 5.61
C SER A 29 -22.35 12.55 6.05
N ARG A 30 -21.62 13.66 5.81
CA ARG A 30 -20.47 14.03 6.62
C ARG A 30 -20.92 13.90 8.07
N VAL A 31 -20.46 12.84 8.74
CA VAL A 31 -20.50 12.80 10.18
C VAL A 31 -19.62 13.95 10.62
N SER A 32 -20.28 15.04 11.01
CA SER A 32 -19.68 16.15 11.71
C SER A 32 -18.95 15.58 12.91
N ALA A 33 -17.63 15.77 12.93
CA ALA A 33 -16.81 15.58 14.11
C ALA A 33 -17.27 16.58 15.16
N ALA A 34 -18.25 16.19 15.96
CA ALA A 34 -18.70 16.92 17.14
C ALA A 34 -18.84 15.92 18.28
N GLY A 35 -17.84 15.92 19.18
CA GLY A 35 -17.98 15.35 20.52
C GLY A 35 -17.21 14.08 20.87
N ALA A 36 -16.17 13.69 20.13
CA ALA A 36 -15.18 12.77 20.69
C ALA A 36 -14.07 13.60 21.36
N GLU A 37 -13.99 13.56 22.69
CA GLU A 37 -12.77 13.99 23.37
C GLU A 37 -11.54 13.28 22.76
N PRO A 38 -10.34 13.88 22.77
CA PRO A 38 -9.12 13.23 22.29
C PRO A 38 -8.72 12.10 23.25
N GLY A 39 -9.48 11.00 23.20
CA GLY A 39 -9.32 9.81 24.01
C GLY A 39 -8.02 9.11 23.65
N SER A 40 -7.27 8.72 24.68
CA SER A 40 -5.93 8.15 24.66
C SER A 40 -5.59 7.32 23.41
N ARG A 41 -4.59 7.75 22.64
CA ARG A 41 -3.93 6.89 21.65
C ARG A 41 -3.51 5.57 22.32
N PRO A 42 -3.64 4.41 21.66
CA PRO A 42 -3.28 3.12 22.24
C PRO A 42 -1.84 3.15 22.77
N THR A 43 -1.67 2.90 24.06
CA THR A 43 -0.36 2.78 24.69
C THR A 43 0.14 1.34 24.54
N ALA A 44 1.36 1.16 24.01
CA ALA A 44 2.04 -0.14 23.87
C ALA A 44 1.38 -1.14 22.91
N VAL A 45 1.46 -0.85 21.61
CA VAL A 45 1.05 -1.78 20.54
C VAL A 45 2.27 -2.27 19.75
N ALA A 46 2.31 -3.55 19.40
CA ALA A 46 3.29 -4.11 18.47
C ALA A 46 2.58 -4.88 17.34
N ALA A 47 3.31 -5.23 16.29
CA ALA A 47 2.81 -6.06 15.18
C ALA A 47 3.69 -7.30 14.97
N VAL A 48 3.08 -8.42 14.56
CA VAL A 48 3.75 -9.65 14.16
C VAL A 48 3.32 -10.03 12.75
N LEU A 49 4.31 -10.23 11.87
CA LEU A 49 4.12 -10.58 10.47
C LEU A 49 4.73 -11.96 10.19
N PRO A 50 3.90 -13.01 9.97
CA PRO A 50 4.41 -14.27 9.45
C PRO A 50 4.78 -14.12 7.97
N ALA A 51 6.08 -14.21 7.68
CA ALA A 51 6.69 -14.07 6.36
C ALA A 51 7.55 -15.30 5.99
N GLY A 52 7.27 -16.47 6.58
CA GLY A 52 7.98 -17.73 6.30
C GLY A 52 7.43 -18.56 5.14
N GLY A 53 6.23 -18.24 4.62
CA GLY A 53 5.59 -19.03 3.58
C GLY A 53 6.31 -18.98 2.23
N CYS A 54 6.33 -20.11 1.51
CA CYS A 54 6.93 -20.25 0.17
C CYS A 54 6.03 -19.73 -0.98
N GLY A 55 4.71 -19.66 -0.79
CA GLY A 55 3.80 -19.05 -1.78
C GLY A 55 3.52 -19.91 -3.02
N GLU A 56 3.44 -21.23 -2.88
CA GLU A 56 3.29 -22.23 -3.97
C GLU A 56 2.26 -21.85 -5.04
N ARG A 57 1.09 -21.32 -4.63
CA ARG A 57 0.00 -20.90 -5.54
C ARG A 57 0.38 -19.79 -6.52
N MET A 58 1.43 -19.02 -6.25
CA MET A 58 1.90 -17.95 -7.13
C MET A 58 2.73 -18.48 -8.30
N GLY A 59 3.20 -19.73 -8.23
CA GLY A 59 3.92 -20.38 -9.33
C GLY A 59 5.31 -19.78 -9.63
N VAL A 60 5.91 -19.10 -8.65
CA VAL A 60 7.23 -18.45 -8.76
C VAL A 60 8.21 -19.09 -7.80
N ARG A 61 9.50 -19.12 -8.17
CA ARG A 61 10.58 -19.67 -7.33
C ARG A 61 10.89 -18.80 -6.10
N THR A 62 10.67 -17.49 -6.22
CA THR A 62 10.88 -16.53 -5.15
C THR A 62 9.70 -16.55 -4.18
N PRO A 63 9.91 -16.63 -2.86
CA PRO A 63 8.82 -16.50 -1.90
C PRO A 63 8.02 -15.23 -2.16
N LYS A 64 6.70 -15.34 -2.21
CA LYS A 64 5.79 -14.28 -2.70
C LYS A 64 5.96 -12.91 -2.05
N GLN A 65 6.33 -12.87 -0.77
CA GLN A 65 6.62 -11.65 0.00
C GLN A 65 7.84 -10.88 -0.54
N PHE A 66 8.72 -11.55 -1.26
CA PHE A 66 9.90 -10.98 -1.92
C PHE A 66 9.69 -10.74 -3.42
N CYS A 67 8.53 -11.09 -3.98
CA CYS A 67 8.18 -10.70 -5.34
C CYS A 67 8.20 -9.17 -5.46
N ARG A 68 8.75 -8.69 -6.59
CA ARG A 68 8.95 -7.27 -6.81
C ARG A 68 7.77 -6.66 -7.55
N VAL A 69 7.32 -5.52 -7.06
CA VAL A 69 6.43 -4.58 -7.75
C VAL A 69 7.23 -3.29 -7.92
N LEU A 70 7.36 -2.78 -9.14
CA LEU A 70 8.24 -1.63 -9.43
C LEU A 70 9.66 -1.79 -8.86
N GLU A 71 10.24 -2.99 -9.03
CA GLU A 71 11.57 -3.39 -8.50
C GLU A 71 11.71 -3.46 -6.97
N ARG A 72 10.67 -3.09 -6.21
CA ARG A 72 10.62 -3.13 -4.75
C ARG A 72 9.88 -4.37 -4.23
N PRO A 73 10.42 -5.12 -3.25
CA PRO A 73 9.75 -6.29 -2.68
C PRO A 73 8.40 -5.97 -2.06
N LEU A 74 7.41 -6.84 -2.25
CA LEU A 74 6.04 -6.64 -1.75
C LEU A 74 5.98 -6.39 -0.23
N ILE A 75 6.77 -7.14 0.55
CA ILE A 75 6.85 -6.96 2.01
C ILE A 75 7.27 -5.54 2.42
N SER A 76 8.12 -4.88 1.63
CA SER A 76 8.58 -3.52 1.93
C SER A 76 7.43 -2.51 1.89
N TYR A 77 6.42 -2.72 1.04
CA TYR A 77 5.21 -1.89 1.04
C TYR A 77 4.38 -2.11 2.31
N THR A 78 4.21 -3.36 2.73
CA THR A 78 3.50 -3.70 3.98
C THR A 78 4.21 -3.10 5.20
N LEU A 79 5.54 -3.18 5.26
CA LEU A 79 6.33 -2.58 6.33
C LEU A 79 6.17 -1.06 6.35
N GLN A 80 6.26 -0.40 5.20
CA GLN A 80 6.05 1.04 5.10
C GLN A 80 4.65 1.46 5.56
N ALA A 81 3.61 0.69 5.22
CA ALA A 81 2.24 0.97 5.65
C ALA A 81 2.10 0.92 7.18
N LEU A 82 2.68 -0.10 7.82
CA LEU A 82 2.69 -0.21 9.29
C LEU A 82 3.60 0.84 9.93
N GLU A 83 4.72 1.20 9.29
CA GLU A 83 5.67 2.17 9.80
C GLU A 83 5.11 3.60 9.84
N ARG A 84 4.19 3.94 8.92
CA ARG A 84 3.47 5.23 8.93
C ARG A 84 2.61 5.40 10.19
N VAL A 85 2.22 4.29 10.82
CA VAL A 85 1.44 4.30 12.06
C VAL A 85 2.37 4.49 13.25
N CYS A 86 2.36 5.72 13.81
CA CYS A 86 3.32 6.12 14.84
C CYS A 86 3.16 5.37 16.17
N TRP A 87 1.96 4.88 16.50
CA TRP A 87 1.68 4.21 17.77
C TRP A 87 1.98 2.70 17.77
N ILE A 88 2.32 2.09 16.62
CA ILE A 88 2.87 0.73 16.55
C ILE A 88 4.35 0.80 16.90
N LYS A 89 4.75 0.39 18.10
CA LYS A 89 6.12 0.59 18.60
C LYS A 89 7.14 -0.35 17.97
N ASP A 90 6.77 -1.61 17.80
CA ASP A 90 7.65 -2.67 17.34
C ASP A 90 6.94 -3.52 16.28
N ILE A 91 7.68 -3.93 15.25
CA ILE A 91 7.19 -4.80 14.17
C ILE A 91 8.12 -6.01 14.11
N VAL A 92 7.61 -7.17 14.51
CA VAL A 92 8.34 -8.44 14.43
C VAL A 92 7.99 -9.15 13.14
N VAL A 93 9.00 -9.44 12.33
CA VAL A 93 8.84 -10.17 11.07
C VAL A 93 9.46 -11.54 11.21
N ALA A 94 8.63 -12.59 11.13
CA ALA A 94 9.08 -13.96 11.18
C ALA A 94 9.42 -14.45 9.76
N VAL A 95 10.71 -14.67 9.46
CA VAL A 95 11.20 -15.18 8.17
C VAL A 95 11.95 -16.49 8.35
N THR A 96 12.00 -17.34 7.33
CA THR A 96 12.79 -18.58 7.40
C THR A 96 14.28 -18.26 7.57
N GLY A 97 15.05 -19.17 8.19
CA GLY A 97 16.50 -19.01 8.35
C GLY A 97 17.21 -18.68 7.04
N GLU A 98 16.83 -19.33 5.94
CA GLU A 98 17.36 -19.08 4.58
C GLU A 98 17.15 -17.65 4.08
N ASN A 99 16.06 -16.99 4.50
CA ASN A 99 15.68 -15.66 4.03
C ASN A 99 16.04 -14.55 5.04
N MET A 100 16.65 -14.87 6.18
CA MET A 100 17.06 -13.90 7.21
C MET A 100 17.93 -12.79 6.62
N GLU A 101 18.99 -13.18 5.89
CA GLU A 101 19.92 -12.21 5.31
C GLU A 101 19.28 -11.39 4.20
N ALA A 102 18.44 -12.00 3.36
CA ALA A 102 17.67 -11.26 2.37
C ALA A 102 16.74 -10.21 3.02
N MET A 103 16.11 -10.55 4.14
CA MET A 103 15.24 -9.63 4.88
C MET A 103 16.03 -8.50 5.54
N ARG A 104 17.21 -8.78 6.13
CA ARG A 104 18.13 -7.74 6.66
C ARG A 104 18.54 -6.75 5.57
N ASN A 105 18.89 -7.25 4.39
CA ASN A 105 19.23 -6.42 3.24
C ASN A 105 18.04 -5.56 2.78
N ILE A 106 16.81 -6.08 2.83
CA ILE A 106 15.60 -5.28 2.53
C ILE A 106 15.41 -4.18 3.59
N ILE A 107 15.53 -4.50 4.87
CA ILE A 107 15.40 -3.52 5.97
C ILE A 107 16.40 -2.39 5.79
N GLN A 108 17.67 -2.72 5.59
CA GLN A 108 18.74 -1.74 5.41
C GLN A 108 18.54 -0.94 4.12
N ARG A 109 18.26 -1.61 3.00
CA ARG A 109 18.13 -0.96 1.69
C ARG A 109 17.01 0.07 1.67
N TYR A 110 15.85 -0.23 2.24
CA TYR A 110 14.68 0.66 2.21
C TYR A 110 14.53 1.50 3.48
N GLY A 111 15.52 1.48 4.38
CA GLY A 111 15.54 2.31 5.59
C GLY A 111 14.41 2.00 6.58
N HIS A 112 13.93 0.76 6.61
CA HIS A 112 12.88 0.32 7.53
C HIS A 112 13.37 0.41 8.98
N LYS A 113 12.50 0.84 9.88
CA LYS A 113 12.76 1.13 11.29
C LYS A 113 11.79 0.35 12.17
N ARG A 114 12.17 0.11 13.43
CA ARG A 114 11.34 -0.62 14.41
C ARG A 114 11.07 -2.07 14.00
N ILE A 115 11.92 -2.63 13.14
CA ILE A 115 11.79 -4.00 12.65
C ILE A 115 12.73 -4.91 13.44
N SER A 116 12.15 -5.94 14.06
CA SER A 116 12.90 -7.05 14.65
C SER A 116 12.61 -8.33 13.87
N LEU A 117 13.62 -9.18 13.71
CA LEU A 117 13.49 -10.44 12.99
C LEU A 117 13.37 -11.60 13.96
N ALA A 118 12.48 -12.53 13.65
CA ALA A 118 12.35 -13.81 14.33
C ALA A 118 12.43 -14.96 13.31
N GLU A 119 12.87 -16.13 13.75
CA GLU A 119 12.89 -17.30 12.88
C GLU A 119 11.47 -17.88 12.73
N ALA A 120 11.01 -17.97 11.50
CA ALA A 120 9.73 -18.57 11.15
C ALA A 120 9.75 -20.09 11.35
N GLY A 121 8.68 -20.62 11.93
CA GLY A 121 8.45 -22.06 11.95
C GLY A 121 7.90 -22.59 10.62
N ALA A 122 7.75 -23.91 10.51
CA ALA A 122 7.27 -24.59 9.30
C ALA A 122 5.86 -24.16 8.84
N THR A 123 5.01 -23.72 9.78
CA THR A 123 3.62 -23.31 9.50
C THR A 123 3.37 -21.86 9.86
N ARG A 124 2.21 -21.34 9.42
CA ARG A 124 1.78 -19.97 9.76
C ARG A 124 1.67 -19.77 11.26
N HIS A 125 1.01 -20.67 11.99
CA HIS A 125 0.86 -20.53 13.44
C HIS A 125 2.19 -20.63 14.17
N ARG A 126 3.09 -21.55 13.79
CA ARG A 126 4.43 -21.64 14.38
C ARG A 126 5.23 -20.34 14.15
N SER A 127 5.14 -19.75 12.96
CA SER A 127 5.78 -18.45 12.64
C SER A 127 5.23 -17.29 13.48
N ILE A 128 3.91 -17.23 13.69
CA ILE A 128 3.29 -16.21 14.55
C ILE A 128 3.75 -16.40 15.98
N PHE A 129 3.80 -17.64 16.47
CA PHE A 129 4.22 -17.92 17.84
C PHE A 129 5.67 -17.52 18.08
N SER A 130 6.60 -17.77 17.14
CA SER A 130 7.96 -17.24 17.20
C SER A 130 8.00 -15.72 17.36
N GLY A 131 7.17 -15.00 16.62
CA GLY A 131 7.07 -13.54 16.73
C GLY A 131 6.49 -13.08 18.07
N LEU A 132 5.51 -13.78 18.61
CA LEU A 132 4.96 -13.50 19.94
C LEU A 132 5.99 -13.77 21.05
N LYS A 133 6.77 -14.85 20.97
CA LYS A 133 7.86 -15.14 21.91
C LYS A 133 8.91 -14.04 21.92
N ALA A 134 9.29 -13.53 20.74
CA ALA A 134 10.21 -12.40 20.63
C ALA A 134 9.70 -11.13 21.35
N LEU A 135 8.39 -10.94 21.45
CA LEU A 135 7.77 -9.84 22.21
C LEU A 135 7.58 -10.13 23.70
N ALA A 136 7.53 -11.41 24.10
CA ALA A 136 7.31 -11.83 25.49
C ALA A 136 8.61 -11.96 26.29
N GLU A 137 9.67 -12.44 25.64
CA GLU A 137 10.91 -12.86 26.30
C GLU A 137 11.96 -11.75 26.23
N ASP A 138 12.60 -11.43 27.37
CA ASP A 138 13.76 -10.55 27.41
C ASP A 138 14.92 -11.24 26.66
N GLN A 139 15.13 -10.88 25.39
CA GLN A 139 16.29 -11.38 24.66
C GLN A 139 17.53 -10.55 25.00
N PRO A 140 18.68 -11.20 25.28
CA PRO A 140 19.90 -10.51 25.69
C PRO A 140 20.35 -9.40 24.72
N ASP A 141 20.07 -9.58 23.43
CA ASP A 141 20.54 -8.71 22.34
C ASP A 141 19.44 -7.81 21.74
N CYS A 142 18.18 -7.94 22.20
CA CYS A 142 17.04 -7.15 21.71
C CYS A 142 15.98 -7.02 22.82
N LYS A 143 15.98 -5.87 23.50
CA LYS A 143 14.99 -5.57 24.53
C LYS A 143 13.71 -5.00 23.91
N LEU A 144 12.83 -5.89 23.44
CA LEU A 144 11.48 -5.51 23.02
C LEU A 144 10.60 -5.32 24.27
N THR A 145 9.71 -4.33 24.22
CA THR A 145 8.74 -4.13 25.30
C THR A 145 7.52 -4.97 25.02
N LYS A 146 7.15 -5.85 25.96
CA LYS A 146 5.89 -6.59 25.90
C LYS A 146 4.71 -5.63 25.66
N PRO A 147 3.95 -5.78 24.56
CA PRO A 147 2.85 -4.87 24.26
C PRO A 147 1.60 -5.22 25.08
N GLU A 148 0.70 -4.26 25.24
CA GLU A 148 -0.65 -4.51 25.74
C GLU A 148 -1.49 -5.20 24.66
N VAL A 149 -1.37 -4.72 23.42
CA VAL A 149 -2.08 -5.26 22.24
C VAL A 149 -1.08 -5.63 21.17
N VAL A 150 -1.25 -6.79 20.55
CA VAL A 150 -0.49 -7.22 19.38
C VAL A 150 -1.39 -7.33 18.16
N ILE A 151 -0.90 -6.80 17.05
CA ILE A 151 -1.51 -6.91 15.73
C ILE A 151 -0.87 -8.10 15.01
N ILE A 152 -1.67 -8.98 14.43
CA ILE A 152 -1.22 -10.01 13.49
C ILE A 152 -1.59 -9.54 12.09
N HIS A 153 -0.60 -9.41 11.20
CA HIS A 153 -0.83 -8.97 9.82
C HIS A 153 -0.04 -9.82 8.83
N ASP A 154 -0.62 -10.17 7.68
CA ASP A 154 0.11 -10.93 6.67
C ASP A 154 1.06 -10.01 5.88
N ALA A 155 2.32 -10.44 5.68
CA ALA A 155 3.35 -9.68 4.95
C ALA A 155 3.00 -9.31 3.49
N VAL A 156 1.98 -9.93 2.91
CA VAL A 156 1.53 -9.76 1.51
C VAL A 156 0.18 -9.03 1.40
N ARG A 157 -0.14 -8.18 2.37
CA ARG A 157 -1.31 -7.29 2.39
C ARG A 157 -0.84 -5.83 2.55
N PRO A 158 -0.27 -5.22 1.49
CA PRO A 158 0.41 -3.93 1.58
C PRO A 158 -0.53 -2.73 1.75
N PHE A 159 -1.83 -2.89 1.52
CA PHE A 159 -2.81 -1.80 1.51
C PHE A 159 -3.61 -1.75 2.81
N VAL A 160 -2.90 -1.68 3.94
CA VAL A 160 -3.50 -1.49 5.27
C VAL A 160 -3.31 -0.03 5.70
N GLU A 161 -4.38 0.59 6.18
CA GLU A 161 -4.39 2.00 6.60
C GLU A 161 -4.65 2.12 8.11
N GLU A 162 -4.29 3.26 8.70
CA GLU A 162 -4.36 3.48 10.15
C GLU A 162 -5.79 3.30 10.72
N ASP A 163 -6.83 3.68 9.97
CA ASP A 163 -8.23 3.56 10.41
C ASP A 163 -8.60 2.13 10.81
N VAL A 164 -8.37 1.16 9.93
CA VAL A 164 -8.76 -0.23 10.20
C VAL A 164 -7.91 -0.84 11.31
N LEU A 165 -6.62 -0.48 11.38
CA LEU A 165 -5.72 -0.90 12.46
C LEU A 165 -6.22 -0.37 13.81
N LEU A 166 -6.58 0.90 13.88
CA LEU A 166 -7.12 1.51 15.10
C LEU A 166 -8.44 0.85 15.52
N ARG A 167 -9.36 0.60 14.57
CA ARG A 167 -10.64 -0.05 14.86
C ARG A 167 -10.46 -1.46 15.42
N VAL A 168 -9.58 -2.30 14.86
CA VAL A 168 -9.34 -3.65 15.41
C VAL A 168 -8.61 -3.59 16.75
N VAL A 169 -7.66 -2.67 16.94
CA VAL A 169 -6.96 -2.50 18.23
C VAL A 169 -7.94 -2.11 19.33
N MET A 170 -8.78 -1.09 19.08
CA MET A 170 -9.76 -0.64 20.07
C MET A 170 -10.77 -1.75 20.41
N ALA A 171 -11.25 -2.47 19.39
CA ALA A 171 -12.15 -3.61 19.59
C ALA A 171 -11.48 -4.74 20.39
N ALA A 172 -10.19 -5.02 20.14
CA ALA A 172 -9.43 -6.02 20.88
C ALA A 172 -9.17 -5.61 22.33
N LYS A 173 -8.95 -4.32 22.63
CA LYS A 173 -8.84 -3.83 24.01
C LYS A 173 -10.12 -4.08 24.81
N GLU A 174 -11.28 -3.93 24.17
CA GLU A 174 -12.58 -4.14 24.81
C GLU A 174 -12.97 -5.63 24.92
N HIS A 175 -12.67 -6.43 23.89
CA HIS A 175 -13.18 -7.81 23.76
C HIS A 175 -12.12 -8.90 23.93
N GLY A 176 -10.86 -8.53 24.15
CA GLY A 176 -9.71 -9.44 24.18
C GLY A 176 -9.16 -9.81 22.81
N ALA A 177 -10.00 -9.88 21.77
CA ALA A 177 -9.60 -10.17 20.40
C ALA A 177 -10.52 -9.47 19.39
N ALA A 178 -9.98 -9.12 18.22
CA ALA A 178 -10.75 -8.57 17.11
C ALA A 178 -10.09 -8.88 15.75
N GLY A 179 -10.90 -8.91 14.69
CA GLY A 179 -10.39 -9.14 13.34
C GLY A 179 -11.23 -8.47 12.27
N ALA A 180 -10.55 -8.04 11.20
CA ALA A 180 -11.20 -7.53 10.01
C ALA A 180 -11.96 -8.64 9.27
N ILE A 181 -13.14 -8.33 8.76
CA ILE A 181 -13.95 -9.23 7.94
C ILE A 181 -14.40 -8.54 6.66
N ARG A 182 -14.69 -9.34 5.63
CA ARG A 182 -15.31 -8.90 4.37
C ARG A 182 -16.49 -9.78 3.97
N PRO A 183 -17.44 -9.26 3.20
CA PRO A 183 -18.50 -10.07 2.62
C PRO A 183 -17.93 -11.11 1.65
N LEU A 184 -18.55 -12.28 1.60
CA LEU A 184 -18.23 -13.32 0.61
C LEU A 184 -18.73 -12.89 -0.78
N VAL A 185 -17.85 -12.98 -1.78
CA VAL A 185 -18.23 -12.75 -3.19
C VAL A 185 -18.84 -14.04 -3.76
N SER A 186 -18.11 -15.14 -3.64
CA SER A 186 -18.53 -16.46 -4.12
C SER A 186 -19.34 -17.24 -3.08
N THR A 187 -20.21 -18.14 -3.54
CA THR A 187 -20.83 -19.17 -2.70
C THR A 187 -19.75 -20.12 -2.18
N VAL A 188 -19.84 -20.48 -0.89
CA VAL A 188 -18.95 -21.47 -0.27
C VAL A 188 -19.64 -22.82 -0.31
N ILE A 189 -18.94 -23.84 -0.80
CA ILE A 189 -19.43 -25.21 -0.93
C ILE A 189 -18.50 -26.19 -0.22
N SER A 190 -19.09 -27.26 0.31
CA SER A 190 -18.36 -28.44 0.79
C SER A 190 -18.38 -29.51 -0.29
N PRO A 191 -17.22 -30.05 -0.72
CA PRO A 191 -17.16 -31.21 -1.59
C PRO A 191 -17.25 -32.52 -0.79
N ALA A 192 -17.89 -33.53 -1.38
CA ALA A 192 -17.80 -34.92 -0.93
C ALA A 192 -16.45 -35.55 -1.34
N ALA A 193 -16.14 -36.72 -0.79
CA ALA A 193 -14.86 -37.42 -1.03
C ALA A 193 -14.63 -37.82 -2.51
N ASP A 194 -15.69 -37.95 -3.30
CA ASP A 194 -15.66 -38.24 -4.74
C ASP A 194 -15.50 -36.98 -5.61
N GLY A 195 -15.40 -35.79 -5.01
CA GLY A 195 -15.28 -34.52 -5.71
C GLY A 195 -16.62 -33.90 -6.14
N CYS A 196 -17.76 -34.52 -5.80
CA CYS A 196 -19.08 -33.96 -6.05
C CYS A 196 -19.47 -32.92 -4.99
N LEU A 197 -20.47 -32.08 -5.29
CA LEU A 197 -21.06 -31.16 -4.32
C LEU A 197 -21.78 -31.94 -3.21
N ASP A 198 -21.42 -31.68 -1.95
CA ASP A 198 -22.17 -32.16 -0.79
C ASP A 198 -23.24 -31.14 -0.39
N HIS A 199 -22.82 -29.94 0.02
CA HIS A 199 -23.76 -28.85 0.36
C HIS A 199 -23.14 -27.45 0.16
N ALA A 200 -24.00 -26.43 0.13
CA ALA A 200 -23.60 -25.02 0.09
C ALA A 200 -23.92 -24.33 1.43
N LEU A 201 -23.05 -23.42 1.87
CA LEU A 201 -23.29 -22.60 3.06
C LEU A 201 -24.18 -21.40 2.73
N ASP A 202 -25.02 -20.99 3.71
CA ASP A 202 -25.79 -19.76 3.62
C ASP A 202 -24.86 -18.53 3.65
N ARG A 203 -24.60 -17.96 2.48
CA ARG A 203 -23.65 -16.84 2.30
C ARG A 203 -23.96 -15.64 3.20
N ALA A 204 -25.22 -15.37 3.52
CA ALA A 204 -25.60 -14.22 4.34
C ALA A 204 -25.08 -14.33 5.78
N LYS A 205 -24.93 -15.57 6.28
CA LYS A 205 -24.47 -15.89 7.65
C LYS A 205 -22.96 -16.00 7.79
N HIS A 206 -22.20 -15.89 6.68
CA HIS A 206 -20.76 -16.11 6.68
C HIS A 206 -20.00 -14.89 6.15
N ARG A 207 -18.72 -14.80 6.51
CA ARG A 207 -17.80 -13.72 6.13
C ARG A 207 -16.43 -14.31 5.82
N ALA A 208 -15.66 -13.61 4.99
CA ALA A 208 -14.24 -13.88 4.84
C ALA A 208 -13.49 -13.21 6.00
N SER A 209 -12.70 -13.98 6.75
CA SER A 209 -11.78 -13.44 7.74
C SER A 209 -10.55 -12.86 7.04
N GLU A 210 -10.18 -11.65 7.40
CA GLU A 210 -9.05 -10.92 6.82
C GLU A 210 -8.11 -10.40 7.91
N MET A 211 -6.97 -9.87 7.48
CA MET A 211 -6.05 -9.15 8.35
C MET A 211 -6.24 -7.64 8.10
N PRO A 212 -5.96 -6.76 9.09
CA PRO A 212 -5.32 -7.04 10.37
C PRO A 212 -6.26 -7.72 11.38
N GLN A 213 -5.66 -8.48 12.29
CA GLN A 213 -6.29 -8.94 13.52
C GLN A 213 -5.53 -8.36 14.71
N ALA A 214 -6.20 -8.11 15.82
CA ALA A 214 -5.57 -7.58 17.03
C ALA A 214 -6.06 -8.34 18.26
N PHE A 215 -5.19 -8.44 19.26
CA PHE A 215 -5.44 -9.22 20.46
C PHE A 215 -4.81 -8.52 21.66
N LEU A 216 -5.45 -8.62 22.84
CA LEU A 216 -4.71 -8.45 24.08
C LEU A 216 -3.57 -9.48 24.08
N PHE A 217 -2.35 -9.01 24.34
CA PHE A 217 -1.15 -9.83 24.16
C PHE A 217 -1.21 -11.10 25.00
N ASP A 218 -1.59 -10.98 26.27
CA ASP A 218 -1.66 -12.11 27.20
C ASP A 218 -2.66 -13.17 26.75
N VAL A 219 -3.80 -12.76 26.17
CA VAL A 219 -4.82 -13.67 25.66
C VAL A 219 -4.28 -14.51 24.51
N ILE A 220 -3.69 -13.85 23.50
CA ILE A 220 -3.22 -14.59 22.33
C ILE A 220 -1.96 -15.39 22.65
N TYR A 221 -1.06 -14.88 23.49
CA TYR A 221 0.15 -15.60 23.90
C TYR A 221 -0.20 -16.90 24.64
N GLU A 222 -1.10 -16.81 25.62
CA GLU A 222 -1.63 -17.97 26.35
C GLU A 222 -2.32 -18.98 25.40
N ALA A 223 -3.13 -18.48 24.46
CA ALA A 223 -3.78 -19.34 23.46
C ALA A 223 -2.76 -20.13 22.62
N TYR A 224 -1.64 -19.52 22.26
CA TYR A 224 -0.55 -20.19 21.54
C TYR A 224 0.25 -21.15 22.43
N GLN A 225 0.42 -20.85 23.73
CA GLN A 225 1.07 -21.75 24.69
C GLN A 225 0.25 -23.03 24.95
N GLN A 226 -1.08 -22.92 24.98
CA GLN A 226 -1.99 -24.06 25.14
C GLN A 226 -2.33 -24.77 23.82
N CYS A 227 -1.96 -24.19 22.68
CA CYS A 227 -2.32 -24.69 21.36
C CYS A 227 -1.74 -26.09 21.12
N SER A 228 -2.58 -27.02 20.65
CA SER A 228 -2.12 -28.35 20.29
C SER A 228 -1.24 -28.33 19.05
N ASP A 229 -0.30 -29.28 18.93
CA ASP A 229 0.53 -29.40 17.72
C ASP A 229 -0.31 -29.57 16.44
N TYR A 230 -1.47 -30.24 16.53
CA TYR A 230 -2.39 -30.38 15.41
C TYR A 230 -2.92 -29.01 14.93
N ASP A 231 -3.39 -28.17 15.85
CA ASP A 231 -3.88 -26.84 15.50
C ASP A 231 -2.75 -25.89 15.07
N LEU A 232 -1.54 -26.04 15.62
CA LEU A 232 -0.35 -25.33 15.15
C LEU A 232 0.03 -25.73 13.71
N GLU A 233 -0.24 -26.97 13.32
CA GLU A 233 0.09 -27.49 11.99
C GLU A 233 -0.97 -27.10 10.94
N PHE A 234 -2.26 -27.34 11.25
CA PHE A 234 -3.35 -27.25 10.28
C PHE A 234 -4.25 -26.02 10.46
N GLY A 235 -4.15 -25.33 11.59
CA GLY A 235 -4.91 -24.11 11.84
C GLY A 235 -4.59 -23.00 10.85
N THR A 236 -5.60 -22.18 10.54
CA THR A 236 -5.44 -21.03 9.63
C THR A 236 -5.83 -19.70 10.29
N GLU A 237 -6.48 -19.74 11.45
CA GLU A 237 -7.22 -18.61 12.02
C GLU A 237 -6.84 -18.38 13.50
N CYS A 238 -6.27 -17.20 13.80
CA CYS A 238 -5.83 -16.85 15.15
C CYS A 238 -7.00 -16.56 16.10
N LEU A 239 -8.09 -15.99 15.57
CA LEU A 239 -9.32 -15.73 16.34
C LEU A 239 -9.92 -17.05 16.86
N GLN A 240 -9.77 -18.13 16.09
CA GLN A 240 -10.22 -19.47 16.48
C GLN A 240 -9.38 -20.04 17.62
N LEU A 241 -8.07 -19.76 17.66
CA LEU A 241 -7.22 -20.16 18.79
C LEU A 241 -7.62 -19.42 20.07
N ALA A 242 -7.81 -18.09 19.99
CA ALA A 242 -8.25 -17.29 21.13
C ALA A 242 -9.62 -17.77 21.68
N LEU A 243 -10.54 -18.15 20.79
CA LEU A 243 -11.83 -18.71 21.19
C LEU A 243 -11.69 -20.10 21.83
N LYS A 244 -10.92 -21.00 21.21
CA LYS A 244 -10.82 -22.41 21.62
C LYS A 244 -10.06 -22.58 22.94
N TYR A 245 -8.94 -21.86 23.10
CA TYR A 245 -8.01 -22.05 24.20
C TYR A 245 -8.17 -21.02 25.32
N CYS A 246 -8.77 -19.86 25.04
CA CYS A 246 -8.95 -18.80 26.05
C CYS A 246 -10.40 -18.31 26.15
N HIS A 247 -11.36 -19.01 25.53
CA HIS A 247 -12.79 -18.65 25.53
C HIS A 247 -13.09 -17.20 25.12
N THR A 248 -12.19 -16.59 24.35
CA THR A 248 -12.28 -15.18 23.96
C THR A 248 -13.04 -15.05 22.66
N LYS A 249 -14.23 -14.44 22.72
CA LYS A 249 -15.06 -14.19 21.53
C LYS A 249 -14.59 -12.91 20.84
N ALA A 250 -13.91 -13.08 19.71
CA ALA A 250 -13.40 -11.96 18.96
C ALA A 250 -14.51 -11.06 18.38
N LYS A 251 -14.29 -9.73 18.45
CA LYS A 251 -15.14 -8.75 17.77
C LYS A 251 -14.79 -8.71 16.28
N LEU A 252 -15.79 -8.88 15.42
CA LEU A 252 -15.62 -8.77 13.97
C LEU A 252 -15.84 -7.32 13.53
N VAL A 253 -14.90 -6.79 12.76
CA VAL A 253 -14.87 -5.39 12.28
C VAL A 253 -14.93 -5.38 10.75
N GLU A 254 -15.84 -4.60 10.16
CA GLU A 254 -15.93 -4.50 8.70
C GLU A 254 -14.67 -3.84 8.12
N GLY A 255 -14.00 -4.54 7.19
CA GLY A 255 -12.77 -4.12 6.54
C GLY A 255 -13.01 -3.56 5.13
N PRO A 256 -12.18 -2.59 4.68
CA PRO A 256 -12.28 -2.06 3.32
C PRO A 256 -11.83 -3.11 2.29
N PRO A 257 -12.24 -2.98 1.01
CA PRO A 257 -11.92 -3.97 -0.02
C PRO A 257 -10.42 -4.22 -0.18
N GLU A 258 -9.58 -3.20 0.02
CA GLU A 258 -8.12 -3.18 -0.13
C GLU A 258 -7.37 -4.20 0.74
N LEU A 259 -8.04 -4.79 1.74
CA LEU A 259 -7.41 -5.75 2.63
C LEU A 259 -7.02 -7.07 1.97
N TRP A 260 -7.39 -7.37 0.72
CA TRP A 260 -7.15 -8.68 0.11
C TRP A 260 -5.67 -9.09 0.14
N LYS A 261 -5.46 -10.41 0.18
CA LYS A 261 -4.14 -11.02 0.19
C LYS A 261 -3.60 -11.18 -1.23
N VAL A 262 -2.41 -10.66 -1.50
CA VAL A 262 -1.71 -11.00 -2.75
C VAL A 262 -1.30 -12.48 -2.69
N THR A 263 -1.96 -13.30 -3.51
CA THR A 263 -1.88 -14.76 -3.47
C THR A 263 -1.43 -15.34 -4.81
N TYR A 264 -1.93 -14.77 -5.91
CA TYR A 264 -1.70 -15.19 -7.28
C TYR A 264 -0.96 -14.11 -8.08
N LYS A 265 -0.46 -14.48 -9.27
CA LYS A 265 0.23 -13.54 -10.16
C LYS A 265 -0.65 -12.37 -10.60
N GLN A 266 -1.94 -12.62 -10.85
CA GLN A 266 -2.89 -11.56 -11.20
C GLN A 266 -3.03 -10.49 -10.09
N ASP A 267 -2.87 -10.91 -8.82
CA ASP A 267 -2.95 -10.00 -7.69
C ASP A 267 -1.74 -9.05 -7.65
N LEU A 268 -0.59 -9.45 -8.19
CA LEU A 268 0.57 -8.56 -8.37
C LEU A 268 0.27 -7.47 -9.38
N TYR A 269 -0.46 -7.77 -10.46
CA TYR A 269 -0.86 -6.75 -11.44
C TYR A 269 -1.85 -5.75 -10.84
N ALA A 270 -2.82 -6.23 -10.05
CA ALA A 270 -3.72 -5.38 -9.31
C ALA A 270 -2.96 -4.50 -8.30
N ALA A 271 -2.04 -5.08 -7.54
CA ALA A 271 -1.22 -4.35 -6.57
C ALA A 271 -0.33 -3.29 -7.25
N GLU A 272 0.32 -3.63 -8.37
CA GLU A 272 1.13 -2.68 -9.14
C GLU A 272 0.29 -1.51 -9.66
N SER A 273 -0.91 -1.79 -10.16
CA SER A 273 -1.81 -0.75 -10.67
C SER A 273 -2.25 0.22 -9.56
N LEU A 274 -2.63 -0.30 -8.39
CA LEU A 274 -3.02 0.53 -7.25
C LEU A 274 -1.84 1.33 -6.68
N ILE A 275 -0.64 0.77 -6.67
CA ILE A 275 0.56 1.50 -6.26
C ILE A 275 0.81 2.67 -7.21
N LYS A 276 0.76 2.42 -8.54
CA LYS A 276 0.92 3.47 -9.55
C LYS A 276 -0.15 4.55 -9.42
N GLU A 277 -1.40 4.14 -9.21
CA GLU A 277 -2.52 5.06 -9.02
C GLU A 277 -2.29 5.96 -7.80
N LYS A 278 -1.93 5.38 -6.64
CA LYS A 278 -1.63 6.15 -5.41
C LYS A 278 -0.51 7.17 -5.60
N ILE A 279 0.61 6.79 -6.23
CA ILE A 279 1.74 7.71 -6.44
C ILE A 279 1.53 8.72 -7.59
N SER A 280 0.46 8.57 -8.38
CA SER A 280 0.10 9.51 -9.45
C SER A 280 -0.84 10.63 -8.99
N GLN A 281 -1.28 10.62 -7.72
CA GLN A 281 -2.22 11.60 -7.19
C GLN A 281 -1.56 12.96 -6.86
N GLU A 282 -0.24 13.07 -6.90
CA GLU A 282 0.49 14.31 -6.61
C GLU A 282 1.49 14.65 -7.71
N ILE A 283 1.48 15.90 -8.16
CA ILE A 283 2.41 16.43 -9.15
C ILE A 283 2.95 17.78 -8.66
N CYS A 284 4.27 17.93 -8.65
CA CYS A 284 4.95 19.17 -8.29
C CYS A 284 5.51 19.86 -9.54
N VAL A 285 5.04 21.09 -9.81
CA VAL A 285 5.58 21.96 -10.87
C VAL A 285 6.72 22.78 -10.30
N VAL A 286 7.91 22.66 -10.88
CA VAL A 286 9.13 23.31 -10.44
C VAL A 286 9.53 24.40 -11.43
N VAL A 287 9.71 25.62 -10.91
CA VAL A 287 10.08 26.84 -11.67
C VAL A 287 11.25 27.55 -10.99
N LYS A 288 11.98 28.41 -11.72
CA LYS A 288 13.15 29.13 -11.18
C LYS A 288 13.06 30.64 -11.35
N THR A 289 12.66 31.13 -12.53
CA THR A 289 12.62 32.57 -12.82
C THR A 289 11.19 33.11 -12.75
N LYS A 290 11.04 34.44 -12.59
CA LYS A 290 9.72 35.10 -12.64
C LYS A 290 8.98 34.86 -13.97
N ASP A 291 9.72 34.76 -15.07
CA ASP A 291 9.13 34.45 -16.37
C ASP A 291 8.64 32.99 -16.43
N GLU A 292 9.37 32.06 -15.81
CA GLU A 292 8.96 30.67 -15.65
C GLU A 292 7.81 30.52 -14.65
N GLU A 293 7.69 31.38 -13.63
CA GLU A 293 6.57 31.37 -12.68
C GLU A 293 5.24 31.59 -13.39
N SER A 294 5.17 32.51 -14.35
CA SER A 294 3.93 32.75 -15.13
C SER A 294 3.54 31.51 -15.94
N VAL A 295 4.50 30.92 -16.66
CA VAL A 295 4.25 29.72 -17.48
C VAL A 295 3.97 28.50 -16.62
N GLY A 296 4.69 28.31 -15.53
CA GLY A 296 4.47 27.24 -14.57
C GLY A 296 3.12 27.37 -13.86
N HIS A 297 2.67 28.59 -13.55
CA HIS A 297 1.33 28.84 -13.02
C HIS A 297 0.26 28.47 -14.06
N LEU A 298 0.42 28.89 -15.32
CA LEU A 298 -0.50 28.51 -16.39
C LEU A 298 -0.58 26.99 -16.55
N LEU A 299 0.58 26.31 -16.60
CA LEU A 299 0.64 24.86 -16.73
C LEU A 299 -0.02 24.15 -15.54
N LYS A 300 0.21 24.65 -14.32
CA LYS A 300 -0.45 24.16 -13.11
C LYS A 300 -1.97 24.25 -13.20
N GLU A 301 -2.51 25.39 -13.63
CA GLU A 301 -3.97 25.58 -13.74
C GLU A 301 -4.57 24.68 -14.84
N VAL A 302 -3.89 24.51 -15.97
CA VAL A 302 -4.31 23.53 -17.00
C VAL A 302 -4.29 22.12 -16.44
N LEU A 303 -3.23 21.71 -15.75
CA LEU A 303 -3.13 20.37 -15.15
C LEU A 303 -4.22 20.13 -14.12
N LYS A 304 -4.58 21.11 -13.28
CA LYS A 304 -5.69 20.98 -12.33
C LYS A 304 -7.04 20.79 -13.02
N ASN A 305 -7.26 21.50 -14.14
CA ASN A 305 -8.52 21.42 -14.88
C ASN A 305 -8.65 20.10 -15.64
N GLU A 306 -7.56 19.58 -16.19
CA GLU A 306 -7.56 18.33 -16.97
C GLU A 306 -7.43 17.08 -16.07
N LEU A 307 -6.73 17.18 -14.93
CA LEU A 307 -6.47 16.09 -14.00
C LEU A 307 -7.30 16.25 -12.72
N ASN A 308 -8.61 16.00 -12.83
CA ASN A 308 -9.59 16.16 -11.75
C ASN A 308 -9.26 15.45 -10.41
N CYS A 309 -8.37 14.45 -10.42
CA CYS A 309 -8.03 13.64 -9.24
C CYS A 309 -6.64 13.93 -8.67
N ALA A 310 -5.81 14.78 -9.30
CA ALA A 310 -4.44 15.01 -8.88
C ALA A 310 -4.28 16.34 -8.12
N THR A 311 -3.55 16.30 -7.01
CA THR A 311 -3.09 17.49 -6.29
C THR A 311 -1.89 18.07 -7.02
N ILE A 312 -2.04 19.30 -7.55
CA ILE A 312 -0.98 19.99 -8.28
C ILE A 312 -0.41 21.13 -7.42
N THR A 313 0.86 21.01 -7.06
CA THR A 313 1.62 22.03 -6.32
C THR A 313 2.61 22.74 -7.23
N SER A 314 3.11 23.90 -6.80
CA SER A 314 4.17 24.63 -7.51
C SER A 314 5.19 25.17 -6.53
N THR A 315 6.47 25.04 -6.87
CA THR A 315 7.59 25.49 -6.04
C THR A 315 8.58 26.27 -6.89
N ALA A 316 9.01 27.44 -6.38
CA ALA A 316 10.07 28.24 -6.96
C ALA A 316 11.42 27.91 -6.29
N LEU A 317 12.47 27.76 -7.08
CA LEU A 317 13.85 27.58 -6.60
C LEU A 317 14.53 28.95 -6.45
N ASP A 318 14.77 29.38 -5.21
CA ASP A 318 15.52 30.61 -4.95
C ASP A 318 16.98 30.52 -5.41
N HIS A 319 17.53 31.64 -5.88
CA HIS A 319 18.91 31.78 -6.35
C HIS A 319 19.99 31.42 -5.32
N SER A 320 19.64 31.33 -4.03
CA SER A 320 20.52 30.91 -2.94
C SER A 320 20.64 29.39 -2.79
N GLY A 321 19.99 28.59 -3.65
CA GLY A 321 19.95 27.14 -3.49
C GLY A 321 19.16 26.72 -2.26
N GLY A 322 18.03 27.39 -1.98
CA GLY A 322 17.11 26.97 -0.93
C GLY A 322 16.82 25.48 -1.04
N ASP A 323 17.01 24.77 0.07
CA ASP A 323 17.22 23.32 0.12
C ASP A 323 16.23 22.58 -0.77
N ILE A 324 16.73 22.01 -1.87
CA ILE A 324 15.96 21.13 -2.75
C ILE A 324 15.27 20.03 -1.94
N GLN A 325 15.91 19.63 -0.85
CA GLN A 325 15.42 18.66 0.11
C GLN A 325 14.10 19.05 0.80
N ASN A 326 13.79 20.34 0.97
CA ASN A 326 12.59 20.78 1.70
C ASN A 326 11.28 20.48 0.96
N PHE A 327 11.33 20.29 -0.37
CA PHE A 327 10.15 19.98 -1.18
C PHE A 327 10.07 18.53 -1.64
N LEU A 328 11.15 17.75 -1.47
CA LEU A 328 11.17 16.32 -1.72
C LEU A 328 10.50 15.58 -0.56
N THR A 329 9.18 15.75 -0.46
CA THR A 329 8.37 14.95 0.47
C THR A 329 8.24 13.53 -0.05
N ASP A 330 8.19 12.54 0.84
CA ASP A 330 8.02 11.10 0.51
C ASP A 330 6.69 10.77 -0.23
N GLN A 331 5.85 11.78 -0.52
CA GLN A 331 4.52 11.62 -1.12
C GLN A 331 4.50 12.02 -2.60
N CYS A 332 5.39 12.90 -3.05
CA CYS A 332 5.43 13.36 -4.44
C CYS A 332 6.48 12.60 -5.26
N CYS A 333 6.02 11.74 -6.18
CA CYS A 333 6.89 10.99 -7.10
C CYS A 333 6.90 11.56 -8.53
N SER A 334 6.15 12.63 -8.81
CA SER A 334 6.00 13.20 -10.15
C SER A 334 6.37 14.69 -10.16
N PHE A 335 7.37 15.05 -10.96
CA PHE A 335 7.88 16.41 -11.06
C PHE A 335 7.81 16.92 -12.50
N ILE A 336 7.38 18.17 -12.66
CA ILE A 336 7.36 18.87 -13.94
C ILE A 336 8.29 20.06 -13.83
N TRP A 337 9.43 19.99 -14.50
CA TRP A 337 10.42 21.05 -14.49
C TRP A 337 10.22 21.96 -15.70
N VAL A 338 9.87 23.22 -15.47
CA VAL A 338 9.57 24.18 -16.55
C VAL A 338 10.79 25.06 -16.84
N THR A 339 11.13 25.19 -18.12
CA THR A 339 12.16 26.11 -18.61
C THR A 339 11.61 26.94 -19.76
N VAL A 340 11.86 28.25 -19.74
CA VAL A 340 11.40 29.19 -20.78
C VAL A 340 12.63 29.77 -21.48
N LEU A 341 12.72 29.57 -22.81
CA LEU A 341 13.74 30.18 -23.69
C LEU A 341 15.23 29.93 -23.30
N SER A 342 15.50 29.10 -22.29
CA SER A 342 16.83 28.73 -21.82
C SER A 342 17.34 27.44 -22.47
N SER A 343 18.63 27.42 -22.78
CA SER A 343 19.38 26.21 -23.17
C SER A 343 20.39 25.79 -22.08
N ASP A 344 20.32 26.38 -20.89
CA ASP A 344 21.17 26.00 -19.76
C ASP A 344 20.49 24.90 -18.93
N PHE A 345 21.19 23.77 -18.80
CA PHE A 345 20.73 22.56 -18.14
C PHE A 345 21.47 22.26 -16.84
N GLN A 346 22.36 23.14 -16.39
CA GLN A 346 23.14 22.95 -15.17
C GLN A 346 22.23 22.79 -13.95
N GLU A 347 21.14 23.55 -13.88
CA GLU A 347 20.18 23.48 -12.78
C GLU A 347 19.31 22.22 -12.84
N THR A 348 18.90 21.79 -14.04
CA THR A 348 18.22 20.51 -14.20
C THR A 348 19.10 19.35 -13.71
N ARG A 349 20.41 19.41 -13.97
CA ARG A 349 21.35 18.43 -13.43
C ARG A 349 21.43 18.49 -11.91
N LYS A 350 21.54 19.67 -11.30
CA LYS A 350 21.54 19.83 -9.84
C LYS A 350 20.27 19.26 -9.21
N PHE A 351 19.10 19.56 -9.78
CA PHE A 351 17.82 19.02 -9.33
C PHE A 351 17.78 17.49 -9.41
N LEU A 352 18.23 16.91 -10.53
CA LEU A 352 18.29 15.47 -10.68
C LEU A 352 19.29 14.82 -9.72
N THR A 353 20.45 15.44 -9.48
CA THR A 353 21.41 14.96 -8.48
C THR A 353 20.79 14.98 -7.08
N ALA A 354 20.09 16.05 -6.70
CA ALA A 354 19.42 16.11 -5.41
C ALA A 354 18.27 15.08 -5.28
N LEU A 355 17.53 14.81 -6.37
CA LEU A 355 16.56 13.72 -6.42
C LEU A 355 17.24 12.35 -6.23
N GLU A 356 18.37 12.11 -6.88
CA GLU A 356 19.15 10.87 -6.77
C GLU A 356 19.73 10.65 -5.36
N GLU A 357 20.06 11.72 -4.66
CA GLU A 357 20.55 11.70 -3.27
C GLU A 357 19.41 11.50 -2.24
N SER A 358 18.16 11.70 -2.64
CA SER A 358 16.99 11.52 -1.78
C SER A 358 16.57 10.05 -1.62
N SER A 359 15.69 9.78 -0.65
CA SER A 359 15.06 8.46 -0.44
C SER A 359 13.95 8.14 -1.45
N LEU A 360 13.49 9.10 -2.24
CA LEU A 360 12.33 8.93 -3.13
C LEU A 360 12.56 7.85 -4.20
N PRO A 361 13.64 7.89 -5.01
CA PRO A 361 13.87 6.89 -6.06
C PRO A 361 14.12 5.48 -5.51
N LEU A 362 14.52 5.39 -4.24
CA LEU A 362 14.65 4.11 -3.55
C LEU A 362 13.27 3.50 -3.24
N LEU A 363 12.27 4.31 -2.90
CA LEU A 363 10.94 3.83 -2.52
C LEU A 363 10.02 3.58 -3.73
N TYR A 364 10.11 4.44 -4.75
CA TYR A 364 9.27 4.40 -5.96
C TYR A 364 10.03 4.95 -7.17
N PRO A 365 9.67 4.56 -8.41
CA PRO A 365 10.16 5.24 -9.59
C PRO A 365 9.70 6.71 -9.60
N VAL A 366 10.65 7.64 -9.70
CA VAL A 366 10.36 9.08 -9.75
C VAL A 366 10.22 9.52 -11.20
N VAL A 367 9.11 10.15 -11.56
CA VAL A 367 8.87 10.69 -12.91
C VAL A 367 9.28 12.15 -12.95
N VAL A 368 10.10 12.51 -13.93
CA VAL A 368 10.49 13.90 -14.20
C VAL A 368 10.19 14.23 -15.66
N VAL A 369 9.35 15.23 -15.88
CA VAL A 369 9.05 15.78 -17.20
C VAL A 369 9.71 17.15 -17.33
N LEU A 370 10.70 17.25 -18.22
CA LEU A 370 11.34 18.53 -18.57
C LEU A 370 10.51 19.22 -19.65
N VAL A 371 9.86 20.32 -19.29
CA VAL A 371 9.06 21.14 -20.20
C VAL A 371 9.91 22.29 -20.70
N HIS A 372 10.10 22.35 -22.01
CA HIS A 372 10.79 23.44 -22.68
C HIS A 372 9.79 24.27 -23.49
N CYS A 373 9.56 25.50 -23.03
CA CYS A 373 8.74 26.48 -23.72
C CYS A 373 9.62 27.25 -24.70
N LEU A 374 9.38 27.02 -25.99
CA LEU A 374 10.16 27.57 -27.09
C LEU A 374 9.24 28.27 -28.08
N ASP A 375 9.74 29.34 -28.69
CA ASP A 375 9.07 29.98 -29.82
C ASP A 375 9.41 29.22 -31.13
N PHE A 376 8.38 28.63 -31.74
CA PHE A 376 8.45 27.96 -33.05
C PHE A 376 7.06 27.83 -33.68
N THR A 377 6.96 27.55 -34.99
CA THR A 377 5.65 27.35 -35.64
C THR A 377 5.25 25.86 -35.64
N LEU A 378 5.99 25.05 -36.37
CA LEU A 378 5.79 23.59 -36.48
C LEU A 378 6.96 22.79 -35.89
N VAL A 379 8.19 23.26 -36.07
CA VAL A 379 9.40 22.59 -35.61
C VAL A 379 10.36 23.62 -35.01
N PRO A 380 10.96 23.35 -33.84
CA PRO A 380 12.01 24.20 -33.29
C PRO A 380 13.22 24.32 -34.24
N PRO A 381 13.99 25.42 -34.17
CA PRO A 381 15.24 25.55 -34.92
C PRO A 381 16.18 24.35 -34.70
N ALA A 382 16.80 23.84 -35.77
CA ALA A 382 17.63 22.63 -35.73
C ALA A 382 18.72 22.69 -34.65
N GLN A 383 19.40 23.84 -34.51
CA GLN A 383 20.42 24.05 -33.47
C GLN A 383 19.85 23.93 -32.05
N LYS A 384 18.63 24.44 -31.80
CA LYS A 384 17.94 24.26 -30.51
C LYS A 384 17.56 22.80 -30.28
N MET A 385 17.07 22.11 -31.32
CA MET A 385 16.74 20.68 -31.23
C MET A 385 17.97 19.83 -30.91
N GLU A 386 19.10 20.02 -31.60
CA GLU A 386 20.37 19.36 -31.28
C GLU A 386 20.80 19.61 -29.84
N SER A 387 20.68 20.86 -29.38
CA SER A 387 21.00 21.23 -28.00
C SER A 387 20.12 20.56 -26.95
N LEU A 388 18.93 20.05 -27.30
CA LEU A 388 17.98 19.37 -26.41
C LEU A 388 18.13 17.85 -26.40
N MET A 389 18.80 17.28 -27.42
CA MET A 389 18.95 15.82 -27.55
C MET A 389 19.85 15.18 -26.47
N TRP A 390 20.61 15.99 -25.72
CA TRP A 390 21.37 15.55 -24.54
C TRP A 390 20.49 14.82 -23.50
N ILE A 391 19.19 15.13 -23.45
CA ILE A 391 18.22 14.48 -22.55
C ILE A 391 18.23 12.96 -22.70
N ARG A 392 18.54 12.42 -23.89
CA ARG A 392 18.63 10.98 -24.13
C ARG A 392 19.77 10.32 -23.37
N GLY A 393 20.91 11.02 -23.25
CA GLY A 393 22.06 10.55 -22.48
C GLY A 393 21.74 10.58 -20.99
N LEU A 394 21.20 11.71 -20.52
CA LEU A 394 20.81 11.90 -19.13
C LEU A 394 19.74 10.89 -18.69
N ALA A 395 18.70 10.67 -19.50
CA ALA A 395 17.63 9.72 -19.19
C ALA A 395 18.17 8.29 -18.97
N LYS A 396 19.18 7.86 -19.72
CA LYS A 396 19.85 6.56 -19.53
C LYS A 396 20.65 6.49 -18.23
N GLU A 397 21.23 7.61 -17.81
CA GLU A 397 22.02 7.72 -16.58
C GLU A 397 21.11 7.64 -15.35
N VAL A 398 20.13 8.55 -15.27
CA VAL A 398 19.22 8.69 -14.13
C VAL A 398 18.29 7.48 -13.98
N LYS A 399 18.01 6.74 -15.07
CA LYS A 399 17.23 5.49 -15.02
C LYS A 399 17.89 4.42 -14.14
N LYS A 400 19.23 4.39 -14.04
CA LYS A 400 19.96 3.48 -13.14
C LYS A 400 19.71 3.80 -11.66
N ARG A 401 19.22 5.00 -11.37
CA ARG A 401 18.83 5.49 -10.05
C ARG A 401 17.31 5.54 -9.88
N ASN A 402 16.56 4.82 -10.71
CA ASN A 402 15.09 4.74 -10.67
C ASN A 402 14.36 6.08 -10.94
N VAL A 403 15.00 6.99 -11.66
CA VAL A 403 14.35 8.22 -12.18
C VAL A 403 13.97 8.02 -13.65
N LEU A 404 12.73 8.35 -13.99
CA LEU A 404 12.16 8.27 -15.33
C LEU A 404 12.09 9.68 -15.92
N LEU A 405 13.06 10.02 -16.77
CA LEU A 405 13.17 11.34 -17.39
C LEU A 405 12.56 11.37 -18.78
N SER A 406 11.67 12.34 -19.03
CA SER A 406 11.08 12.62 -20.34
C SER A 406 11.16 14.11 -20.67
N GLY A 407 11.15 14.45 -21.95
CA GLY A 407 11.14 15.83 -22.43
C GLY A 407 9.83 16.15 -23.15
N LEU A 408 9.30 17.35 -22.92
CA LEU A 408 8.11 17.89 -23.57
C LEU A 408 8.44 19.28 -24.12
N LEU A 409 8.12 19.51 -25.40
CA LEU A 409 8.28 20.82 -26.03
C LEU A 409 6.91 21.47 -26.15
N ILE A 410 6.78 22.71 -25.64
CA ILE A 410 5.57 23.51 -25.77
C ILE A 410 5.91 24.73 -26.61
N ASN A 411 5.12 24.95 -27.66
CA ASN A 411 5.19 26.19 -28.40
C ASN A 411 4.67 27.35 -27.54
N TYR A 412 5.51 28.35 -27.30
CA TYR A 412 5.19 29.50 -26.48
C TYR A 412 5.81 30.77 -27.08
N SER A 413 4.95 31.71 -27.49
CA SER A 413 5.35 33.05 -27.94
C SER A 413 4.90 34.08 -26.92
N GLN A 414 5.81 34.97 -26.50
CA GLN A 414 5.52 36.03 -25.53
C GLN A 414 4.57 37.11 -26.09
N ASP A 415 4.41 37.18 -27.42
CA ASP A 415 3.58 38.20 -28.09
C ASP A 415 2.07 38.04 -27.81
N LEU A 416 1.64 36.89 -27.30
CA LEU A 416 0.23 36.61 -26.98
C LEU A 416 -0.21 37.08 -25.57
N TYR A 417 0.72 37.53 -24.72
CA TYR A 417 0.41 37.89 -23.31
C TYR A 417 0.50 39.40 -22.98
N TYR A 418 1.15 40.21 -23.83
CA TYR A 418 1.19 41.68 -23.68
C TYR A 418 0.26 42.43 -24.64
N GLY A 419 -0.64 41.70 -25.32
CA GLY A 419 -1.58 42.25 -26.30
C GLY A 419 -3.04 42.19 -25.84
N SER A 420 -3.41 43.02 -24.87
CA SER A 420 -4.77 43.57 -24.72
C SER A 420 -4.76 44.81 -23.84
#